data_AF-A0A382PKC5-F1
#
_entry.id   AF-A0A382PKC5-F1
#
_cell.length_a   1.000
_cell.length_b   1.000
_cell.length_c   1.000
_cell.angle_alpha   90.00
_cell.angle_beta   90.00
_cell.angle_gamma   90.00
#
_symmetry.space_group_name_H-M   'P 1'
#
loop_
_entity.id
_entity.type
_entity.pdbx_description
1 polymer ?
#
loop_
_entity_poly.entity_id
_entity_poly.type
_entity_poly.pdbx_seq_one_letter_code
_entity_poly.pdbx_strand_id
1 'polypeptide(L)'
;MTKTYTDLIKKRNHAGGKSLNYSLSDECYTPSDQILPLLEYLDKDKTYYEPTSGKSSLIVDGFDKNEYKIVPSNGKDFFDCGPDDVYDGIITNPPYSIKDKFIEHCYSLGKPFALLLPVTSFQGGKRGRMFIEHGMSTLVYNNRVDFTGSGNPTFGNAWFMWGIIPSNTIYWVDNPKNGQPKKIAKPVIEKNDLFDL
;
A
#
# COMPACT_ATOMS: atom_id res chain seq x y z
N MET A 1 -19.34 -15.28 14.02
CA MET A 1 -17.95 -14.95 14.40
C MET A 1 -17.26 -14.32 13.21
N THR A 2 -16.96 -13.02 13.28
CA THR A 2 -16.08 -12.33 12.33
C THR A 2 -14.70 -12.98 12.42
N LYS A 3 -14.14 -13.39 11.27
CA LYS A 3 -12.82 -14.02 11.24
C LYS A 3 -11.78 -12.91 11.15
N THR A 4 -10.82 -12.91 12.07
CA THR A 4 -9.69 -11.98 12.04
C THR A 4 -8.94 -12.14 10.72
N TYR A 5 -8.25 -11.09 10.27
CA TYR A 5 -7.39 -11.23 9.10
C TYR A 5 -6.36 -12.35 9.33
N THR A 6 -5.75 -12.37 10.52
CA THR A 6 -4.78 -13.37 10.91
C THR A 6 -5.32 -14.80 10.73
N ASP A 7 -6.60 -15.04 11.03
CA ASP A 7 -7.25 -16.33 10.83
C ASP A 7 -7.47 -16.67 9.35
N LEU A 8 -7.71 -15.66 8.51
CA LEU A 8 -7.86 -15.85 7.06
C LEU A 8 -6.54 -16.32 6.41
N ILE A 9 -5.39 -15.79 6.85
CA ILE A 9 -4.08 -16.30 6.42
C ILE A 9 -3.91 -17.75 6.85
N LYS A 10 -4.12 -18.03 8.14
CA LYS A 10 -3.90 -19.36 8.73
C LYS A 10 -4.76 -20.42 8.04
N LYS A 11 -6.05 -20.11 7.79
CA LYS A 11 -6.97 -21.03 7.11
C LYS A 11 -6.52 -21.34 5.68
N ARG A 12 -6.03 -20.33 4.94
CA ARG A 12 -5.58 -20.52 3.55
C ARG A 12 -4.35 -21.43 3.49
N ASN A 13 -3.43 -21.32 4.44
CA ASN A 13 -2.26 -22.20 4.54
C ASN A 13 -2.61 -23.66 4.88
N HIS A 14 -3.77 -23.92 5.49
CA HIS A 14 -4.20 -25.27 5.88
C HIS A 14 -5.06 -26.00 4.82
N ALA A 15 -5.65 -25.27 3.86
CA ALA A 15 -6.66 -25.82 2.94
C ALA A 15 -6.09 -26.58 1.72
N GLY A 16 -4.78 -26.71 1.57
CA GLY A 16 -4.15 -27.43 0.45
C GLY A 16 -3.01 -28.30 0.94
N GLY A 17 -3.19 -29.63 0.93
CA GLY A 17 -2.22 -30.65 1.39
C GLY A 17 -0.89 -30.73 0.61
N LYS A 18 -0.41 -29.62 0.05
CA LYS A 18 0.96 -29.38 -0.41
C LYS A 18 1.30 -27.96 0.00
N SER A 19 2.38 -27.78 0.77
CA SER A 19 2.96 -26.48 1.11
C SER A 19 3.44 -25.76 -0.16
N LEU A 20 2.52 -25.15 -0.89
CA LEU A 20 2.83 -24.16 -1.91
C LEU A 20 3.39 -22.94 -1.18
N ASN A 21 4.49 -22.39 -1.69
CA ASN A 21 5.26 -21.25 -1.16
C ASN A 21 4.48 -19.91 -1.13
N TYR A 22 3.22 -19.89 -0.68
CA TYR A 22 2.42 -18.68 -0.50
C TYR A 22 2.86 -17.85 0.71
N SER A 23 3.53 -18.46 1.70
CA SER A 23 4.11 -17.73 2.83
C SER A 23 5.12 -16.67 2.39
N LEU A 24 5.88 -16.92 1.31
CA LEU A 24 6.86 -15.96 0.79
C LEU A 24 6.22 -14.76 0.08
N SER A 25 5.03 -14.90 -0.52
CA SER A 25 4.34 -13.78 -1.18
C SER A 25 3.55 -12.90 -0.21
N ASP A 26 3.21 -13.45 0.96
CA ASP A 26 2.46 -12.74 2.00
C ASP A 26 3.39 -12.13 3.08
N GLU A 27 4.68 -12.48 3.08
CA GLU A 27 5.75 -11.89 3.91
C GLU A 27 6.68 -10.98 3.09
N CYS A 28 6.09 -10.10 2.28
CA CYS A 28 6.84 -9.07 1.55
C CYS A 28 7.01 -7.84 2.44
N TYR A 29 8.17 -7.67 3.09
CA TYR A 29 8.47 -6.48 3.88
C TYR A 29 8.89 -5.33 2.95
N THR A 30 8.15 -4.23 2.99
CA THR A 30 8.45 -3.05 2.17
C THR A 30 9.71 -2.37 2.69
N PRO A 31 10.80 -2.28 1.90
CA PRO A 31 11.97 -1.53 2.32
C PRO A 31 11.61 -0.08 2.65
N SER A 32 12.19 0.47 3.73
CA SER A 32 11.79 1.77 4.29
C SER A 32 12.02 2.97 3.37
N ASP A 33 12.79 2.83 2.30
CA ASP A 33 12.97 3.86 1.28
C ASP A 33 11.89 3.82 0.18
N GLN A 34 11.15 2.71 0.04
CA GLN A 34 10.09 2.55 -0.96
C GLN A 34 8.80 3.30 -0.59
N ILE A 35 8.81 4.10 0.46
CA ILE A 35 7.74 5.06 0.79
C ILE A 35 8.06 6.46 0.25
N LEU A 36 9.30 6.74 -0.16
CA LEU A 36 9.73 8.11 -0.51
C LEU A 36 8.88 8.78 -1.60
N PRO A 37 8.54 8.11 -2.73
CA PRO A 37 7.66 8.73 -3.74
C PRO A 37 6.23 8.99 -3.23
N LEU A 38 5.77 8.21 -2.25
CA LEU A 38 4.43 8.39 -1.67
C LEU A 38 4.38 9.63 -0.78
N LEU A 39 5.45 9.91 -0.03
CA LEU A 39 5.51 11.04 0.90
C LEU A 39 5.25 12.39 0.23
N GLU A 40 5.60 12.56 -1.06
CA GLU A 40 5.35 13.80 -1.81
C GLU A 40 3.86 14.17 -1.92
N TYR A 41 2.97 13.20 -1.70
CA TYR A 41 1.51 13.37 -1.78
C TYR A 41 0.83 13.32 -0.42
N LEU A 42 1.59 13.12 0.67
CA LEU A 42 1.06 13.06 2.02
C LEU A 42 1.20 14.40 2.72
N ASP A 43 0.19 14.75 3.51
CA ASP A 43 0.23 15.87 4.43
C ASP A 43 1.04 15.48 5.67
N LYS A 44 2.07 16.27 6.02
CA LYS A 44 3.00 16.01 7.13
C LYS A 44 2.41 16.36 8.50
N ASP A 45 1.34 17.15 8.54
CA ASP A 45 0.66 17.50 9.79
C ASP A 45 -0.30 16.40 10.27
N LYS A 46 -0.78 15.57 9.34
CA LYS A 46 -1.68 14.43 9.56
C LYS A 46 -0.98 13.23 10.19
N THR A 47 -1.80 12.37 10.80
CA THR A 47 -1.37 11.09 11.40
C THR A 47 -1.97 9.93 10.60
N TYR A 48 -1.11 9.07 10.08
CA TYR A 48 -1.51 7.89 9.33
C TYR A 48 -1.49 6.63 10.21
N TYR A 49 -2.05 5.53 9.71
CA TYR A 49 -2.09 4.24 10.39
C TYR A 49 -1.49 3.13 9.53
N GLU A 50 -0.61 2.32 10.12
CA GLU A 50 -0.03 1.12 9.50
C GLU A 50 -0.69 -0.14 10.13
N PRO A 51 -1.68 -0.75 9.46
CA PRO A 51 -2.44 -1.91 9.97
C PRO A 51 -1.72 -3.26 9.97
N THR A 52 -0.60 -3.42 9.27
CA THR A 52 0.15 -4.69 9.14
C THR A 52 1.47 -4.70 9.91
N SER A 53 1.72 -3.70 10.75
CA SER A 53 3.04 -3.42 11.34
C SER A 53 3.49 -4.49 12.33
N GLY A 54 2.55 -5.30 12.83
CA GLY A 54 2.86 -6.51 13.60
C GLY A 54 3.64 -7.57 12.81
N LYS A 55 3.79 -7.41 11.48
CA LYS A 55 4.65 -8.24 10.62
C LYS A 55 5.99 -7.58 10.31
N SER A 56 6.02 -6.25 10.16
CA SER A 56 7.24 -5.49 9.87
C SER A 56 7.08 -4.03 10.26
N SER A 57 8.12 -3.44 10.84
CA SER A 57 8.18 -2.01 11.17
C SER A 57 8.67 -1.13 10.02
N LEU A 58 9.11 -1.67 8.88
CA LEU A 58 9.89 -0.90 7.91
C LEU A 58 9.16 0.31 7.30
N ILE A 59 7.84 0.24 7.13
CA ILE A 59 7.04 1.39 6.71
C ILE A 59 7.01 2.45 7.81
N VAL A 60 6.83 2.03 9.07
CA VAL A 60 6.86 2.92 10.25
C VAL A 60 8.22 3.59 10.36
N ASP A 61 9.31 2.81 10.29
CA ASP A 61 10.68 3.31 10.32
C ASP A 61 10.96 4.32 9.19
N GLY A 62 10.39 4.07 8.00
CA GLY A 62 10.49 4.97 6.85
C GLY A 62 9.79 6.31 7.09
N PHE A 63 8.60 6.30 7.68
CA PHE A 63 7.87 7.51 8.06
C PHE A 63 8.61 8.29 9.15
N ASP A 64 9.05 7.61 10.22
CA ASP A 64 9.78 8.23 11.34
C ASP A 64 11.07 8.91 10.85
N LYS A 65 11.84 8.23 9.99
CA LYS A 65 13.07 8.78 9.40
C LYS A 65 12.85 10.04 8.55
N ASN A 66 11.66 10.19 7.97
CA ASN A 66 11.29 11.34 7.15
C ASN A 66 10.38 12.34 7.92
N GLU A 67 10.23 12.15 9.23
CA GLU A 67 9.47 13.00 10.14
C GLU A 67 7.97 13.09 9.80
N TYR A 68 7.38 12.02 9.28
CA TYR A 68 5.93 11.87 9.13
C TYR A 68 5.35 11.09 10.30
N LYS A 69 4.12 11.39 10.69
CA LYS A 69 3.44 10.67 11.80
C LYS A 69 2.72 9.45 11.26
N ILE A 70 3.06 8.27 11.75
CA ILE A 70 2.32 7.04 11.49
C ILE A 70 2.20 6.23 12.78
N VAL A 71 1.01 5.67 13.03
CA VAL A 71 0.74 4.84 14.21
C VAL A 71 0.76 3.38 13.79
N PRO A 72 1.58 2.51 14.43
CA PRO A 72 1.56 1.08 14.17
C PRO A 72 0.28 0.43 14.72
N SER A 73 -0.10 -0.70 14.13
CA SER A 73 -1.24 -1.52 14.55
C SER A 73 -1.29 -1.90 16.04
N ASN A 74 -0.13 -1.98 16.71
CA ASN A 74 0.00 -2.42 18.10
C ASN A 74 -0.76 -3.73 18.41
N GLY A 75 -0.81 -4.64 17.41
CA GLY A 75 -1.47 -5.94 17.53
C GLY A 75 -2.99 -5.93 17.31
N LYS A 76 -3.60 -4.78 17.01
CA LYS A 76 -5.01 -4.69 16.63
C LYS A 76 -5.22 -5.29 15.24
N ASP A 77 -6.23 -6.16 15.09
CA ASP A 77 -6.59 -6.69 13.77
C ASP A 77 -7.24 -5.60 12.94
N PHE A 78 -6.79 -5.44 11.69
CA PHE A 78 -7.27 -4.38 10.82
C PHE A 78 -8.78 -4.50 10.55
N PHE A 79 -9.34 -5.70 10.43
CA PHE A 79 -10.77 -5.86 10.15
C PHE A 79 -11.68 -5.60 11.35
N ASP A 80 -11.10 -5.38 12.54
CA ASP A 80 -11.80 -4.92 13.73
C ASP A 80 -11.60 -3.40 13.95
N CYS A 81 -10.86 -2.71 13.09
CA CYS A 81 -10.71 -1.25 13.15
C CYS A 81 -11.98 -0.53 12.65
N GLY A 82 -12.32 0.57 13.32
CA GLY A 82 -13.26 1.58 12.83
C GLY A 82 -12.56 2.84 12.33
N PRO A 83 -13.32 3.84 11.84
CA PRO A 83 -12.75 5.08 11.29
C PRO A 83 -11.86 5.86 12.26
N ASP A 84 -12.13 5.80 13.57
CA ASP A 84 -11.36 6.49 14.61
C ASP A 84 -10.01 5.80 14.88
N ASP A 85 -9.90 4.50 14.59
CA ASP A 85 -8.67 3.74 14.79
C ASP A 85 -7.60 4.00 13.73
N VAL A 86 -8.01 4.56 12.59
CA VAL A 86 -7.13 4.76 11.43
C VAL A 86 -6.76 6.23 11.21
N TYR A 87 -7.04 7.07 12.21
CA TYR A 87 -6.63 8.48 12.25
C TYR A 87 -7.06 9.25 10.99
N ASP A 88 -6.10 9.80 10.25
CA ASP A 88 -6.35 10.58 9.03
C ASP A 88 -6.23 9.75 7.74
N GLY A 89 -5.71 8.53 7.82
CA GLY A 89 -5.59 7.66 6.66
C GLY A 89 -4.74 6.41 6.88
N ILE A 90 -4.82 5.48 5.94
CA ILE A 90 -4.22 4.15 6.05
C ILE A 90 -3.08 4.01 5.05
N ILE A 91 -1.89 3.63 5.50
CA ILE A 91 -0.74 3.39 4.63
C ILE A 91 -0.17 2.01 4.95
N THR A 92 -0.13 1.10 3.98
CA THR A 92 0.39 -0.27 4.23
C THR A 92 0.80 -1.00 2.96
N ASN A 93 1.59 -2.06 3.11
CA ASN A 93 1.74 -3.12 2.12
C ASN A 93 0.88 -4.31 2.57
N PRO A 94 -0.39 -4.39 2.13
CA PRO A 94 -1.26 -5.41 2.64
C PRO A 94 -0.81 -6.77 2.11
N PRO A 95 -1.15 -7.85 2.82
CA PRO A 95 -1.03 -9.20 2.33
C PRO A 95 -1.72 -9.44 0.98
N TYR A 96 -1.00 -10.09 0.09
CA TYR A 96 -1.48 -10.19 -1.28
C TYR A 96 -2.59 -11.22 -1.44
N SER A 97 -2.61 -12.30 -0.66
CA SER A 97 -3.65 -13.32 -0.75
C SER A 97 -5.07 -12.83 -0.44
N ILE A 98 -5.23 -11.67 0.23
CA ILE A 98 -6.53 -11.14 0.63
C ILE A 98 -6.74 -9.64 0.32
N LYS A 99 -5.92 -9.08 -0.57
CA LYS A 99 -5.95 -7.66 -0.99
C LYS A 99 -7.36 -7.10 -1.25
N ASP A 100 -8.27 -7.89 -1.82
CA ASP A 100 -9.63 -7.45 -2.12
C ASP A 100 -10.43 -7.13 -0.86
N LYS A 101 -10.23 -7.88 0.24
CA LYS A 101 -10.85 -7.60 1.53
C LYS A 101 -10.25 -6.36 2.20
N PHE A 102 -8.95 -6.16 2.05
CA PHE A 102 -8.28 -4.95 2.52
C PHE A 102 -8.86 -3.72 1.82
N ILE A 103 -8.95 -3.74 0.49
CA ILE A 103 -9.51 -2.64 -0.31
C ILE A 103 -10.96 -2.35 0.09
N GLU A 104 -11.79 -3.39 0.18
CA GLU A 104 -13.20 -3.28 0.59
C GLU A 104 -13.33 -2.65 1.99
N HIS A 105 -12.50 -3.09 2.93
CA HIS A 105 -12.51 -2.53 4.28
C HIS A 105 -12.01 -1.08 4.30
N CYS A 106 -10.93 -0.75 3.59
CA CYS A 106 -10.46 0.63 3.47
C CYS A 106 -11.55 1.58 2.95
N TYR A 107 -12.29 1.19 1.89
CA TYR A 107 -13.42 1.99 1.41
C TYR A 107 -14.51 2.14 2.49
N SER A 108 -14.82 1.05 3.21
CA SER A 108 -15.85 1.10 4.27
C SER A 108 -15.51 2.03 5.43
N LEU A 109 -14.22 2.28 5.68
CA LEU A 109 -13.75 3.20 6.72
C LEU A 109 -13.92 4.68 6.33
N GLY A 110 -14.08 4.99 5.04
CA GLY A 110 -14.30 6.34 4.55
C GLY A 110 -13.11 7.29 4.76
N LYS A 111 -11.90 6.74 4.94
CA LYS A 111 -10.65 7.49 5.17
C LYS A 111 -9.70 7.31 3.98
N PRO A 112 -8.89 8.33 3.64
CA PRO A 112 -7.86 8.18 2.62
C PRO A 112 -6.96 6.97 2.88
N PHE A 113 -6.52 6.30 1.82
CA PHE A 113 -5.60 5.18 1.96
C PHE A 113 -4.61 5.09 0.81
N ALA A 114 -3.45 4.49 1.08
CA ALA A 114 -2.48 4.02 0.10
C ALA A 114 -2.06 2.58 0.41
N LEU A 115 -2.26 1.68 -0.55
CA LEU A 115 -1.91 0.26 -0.45
C LEU A 115 -0.84 -0.08 -1.50
N LEU A 116 0.32 -0.55 -1.06
CA LEU A 116 1.35 -1.04 -1.98
C LEU A 116 0.92 -2.40 -2.53
N LEU A 117 0.56 -2.47 -3.80
CA LEU A 117 0.05 -3.70 -4.41
C LEU A 117 0.80 -4.03 -5.71
N PRO A 118 0.77 -5.29 -6.17
CA PRO A 118 1.28 -5.63 -7.50
C PRO A 118 0.52 -4.87 -8.58
N VAL A 119 1.17 -4.43 -9.66
CA VAL A 119 0.53 -3.72 -10.79
C VAL A 119 -0.58 -4.55 -11.42
N THR A 120 -0.49 -5.89 -11.40
CA THR A 120 -1.59 -6.78 -11.80
C THR A 120 -2.89 -6.54 -11.02
N SER A 121 -2.83 -5.74 -9.96
CA SER A 121 -3.97 -5.32 -9.17
C SER A 121 -4.97 -4.43 -9.91
N PHE A 122 -4.60 -3.83 -11.04
CA PHE A 122 -5.57 -3.18 -11.92
C PHE A 122 -6.64 -4.13 -12.46
N GLN A 123 -6.32 -5.43 -12.55
CA GLN A 123 -7.21 -6.42 -13.16
C GLN A 123 -7.78 -7.37 -12.11
N GLY A 124 -9.10 -7.52 -12.10
CA GLY A 124 -9.83 -8.46 -11.24
C GLY A 124 -11.30 -8.11 -11.16
N GLY A 125 -12.20 -9.09 -11.34
CA GLY A 125 -13.64 -8.82 -11.47
C GLY A 125 -14.27 -8.13 -10.25
N LYS A 126 -14.00 -8.62 -9.02
CA LYS A 126 -14.54 -8.00 -7.79
C LYS A 126 -13.97 -6.59 -7.60
N ARG A 127 -12.65 -6.49 -7.65
CA ARG A 127 -11.92 -5.24 -7.37
C ARG A 127 -12.11 -4.17 -8.43
N GLY A 128 -12.17 -4.54 -9.70
CA GLY A 128 -12.49 -3.62 -10.79
C GLY A 128 -13.85 -2.96 -10.59
N ARG A 129 -14.86 -3.69 -10.08
CA ARG A 129 -16.15 -3.09 -9.71
C ARG A 129 -16.01 -2.07 -8.59
N MET A 130 -15.24 -2.39 -7.52
CA MET A 130 -14.99 -1.43 -6.44
C MET A 130 -14.28 -0.16 -6.96
N PHE A 131 -13.34 -0.31 -7.88
CA PHE A 131 -12.65 0.84 -8.49
C PHE A 131 -13.57 1.67 -9.38
N ILE A 132 -14.48 1.05 -10.12
CA ILE A 132 -15.49 1.75 -10.92
C ILE A 132 -16.46 2.52 -10.01
N GLU A 133 -16.88 1.90 -8.90
CA GLU A 133 -17.88 2.46 -7.98
C GLU A 133 -17.33 3.62 -7.15
N HIS A 134 -16.14 3.47 -6.57
CA HIS A 134 -15.59 4.42 -5.60
C HIS A 134 -14.46 5.28 -6.15
N GLY A 135 -13.90 4.92 -7.31
CA GLY A 135 -12.69 5.48 -7.87
C GLY A 135 -11.41 4.93 -7.26
N MET A 136 -10.33 4.97 -8.01
CA MET A 136 -9.00 4.54 -7.55
C MET A 136 -7.91 5.28 -8.33
N SER A 137 -6.87 5.73 -7.64
CA SER A 137 -5.71 6.37 -8.25
C SER A 137 -4.43 5.60 -7.93
N THR A 138 -3.36 5.80 -8.68
CA THR A 138 -2.11 5.05 -8.45
C THR A 138 -0.83 5.85 -8.68
N LEU A 139 0.17 5.59 -7.84
CA LEU A 139 1.58 5.90 -8.15
C LEU A 139 2.27 4.63 -8.61
N VAL A 140 2.58 4.54 -9.91
CA VAL A 140 3.20 3.35 -10.51
C VAL A 140 4.71 3.50 -10.53
N TYR A 141 5.41 2.52 -9.97
CA TYR A 141 6.86 2.54 -9.86
C TYR A 141 7.53 2.12 -11.16
N ASN A 142 8.62 2.81 -11.52
CA ASN A 142 9.45 2.47 -12.68
C ASN A 142 10.35 1.24 -12.43
N ASN A 143 10.76 0.98 -11.18
CA ASN A 143 11.53 -0.20 -10.79
C ASN A 143 10.71 -1.13 -9.91
N ARG A 144 10.96 -2.44 -10.06
CA ARG A 144 10.36 -3.44 -9.19
C ARG A 144 10.98 -3.38 -7.79
N VAL A 145 10.16 -3.52 -6.76
CA VAL A 145 10.61 -3.53 -5.37
C VAL A 145 11.17 -4.92 -5.05
N ASP A 146 12.39 -4.98 -4.52
CA ASP A 146 12.93 -6.21 -3.97
C ASP A 146 12.60 -6.34 -2.49
N PHE A 147 11.53 -7.09 -2.22
CA PHE A 147 11.08 -7.41 -0.86
C PHE A 147 11.96 -8.45 -0.16
N THR A 148 12.84 -9.14 -0.90
CA THR A 148 13.63 -10.27 -0.39
C THR A 148 15.10 -9.93 -0.16
N GLY A 149 15.58 -8.83 -0.73
CA GLY A 149 17.00 -8.49 -0.77
C GLY A 149 17.84 -9.39 -1.69
N SER A 150 17.21 -10.24 -2.51
CA SER A 150 17.87 -11.21 -3.40
C SER A 150 18.28 -10.65 -4.76
N GLY A 151 17.90 -9.40 -5.06
CA GLY A 151 18.18 -8.71 -6.31
C GLY A 151 17.30 -9.11 -7.50
N ASN A 152 16.33 -10.02 -7.32
CA ASN A 152 15.54 -10.60 -8.42
C ASN A 152 14.02 -10.41 -8.27
N PRO A 153 13.52 -9.16 -8.22
CA PRO A 153 12.09 -8.92 -8.08
C PRO A 153 11.31 -9.33 -9.34
N THR A 154 10.25 -10.11 -9.16
CA THR A 154 9.53 -10.78 -10.26
C THR A 154 8.28 -10.06 -10.75
N PHE A 155 7.78 -9.05 -10.03
CA PHE A 155 6.61 -8.27 -10.38
C PHE A 155 6.79 -6.78 -10.07
N GLY A 156 6.03 -5.94 -10.76
CA GLY A 156 5.99 -4.50 -10.50
C GLY A 156 4.96 -4.15 -9.42
N ASN A 157 5.17 -3.03 -8.75
CA ASN A 157 4.30 -2.53 -7.70
C ASN A 157 3.82 -1.11 -8.01
N ALA A 158 2.69 -0.75 -7.42
CA ALA A 158 2.18 0.61 -7.38
C ALA A 158 1.52 0.86 -6.02
N TRP A 159 1.52 2.11 -5.57
CA TRP A 159 0.64 2.54 -4.50
C TRP A 159 -0.75 2.77 -5.06
N PHE A 160 -1.73 1.99 -4.63
CA PHE A 160 -3.15 2.16 -4.94
C PHE A 160 -3.76 3.06 -3.88
N MET A 161 -4.27 4.21 -4.32
CA MET A 161 -4.63 5.32 -3.46
C MET A 161 -6.06 5.78 -3.68
N TRP A 162 -6.72 6.14 -2.58
CA TRP A 162 -8.02 6.79 -2.60
C TRP A 162 -8.03 7.95 -1.62
N GLY A 163 -8.60 9.09 -2.04
CA GLY A 163 -8.69 10.29 -1.20
C GLY A 163 -7.38 11.04 -0.92
N ILE A 164 -6.25 10.64 -1.55
CA ILE A 164 -4.94 11.30 -1.41
C ILE A 164 -4.64 12.22 -2.60
N ILE A 165 -4.92 11.75 -3.82
CA ILE A 165 -4.77 12.50 -5.07
C ILE A 165 -6.11 12.51 -5.82
N PRO A 166 -6.28 13.31 -6.89
CA PRO A 166 -7.52 13.31 -7.67
C PRO A 166 -7.91 11.89 -8.09
N SER A 167 -9.21 11.58 -7.98
CA SER A 167 -9.73 10.24 -8.26
C SER A 167 -9.45 9.82 -9.71
N ASN A 168 -9.25 8.52 -9.95
CA ASN A 168 -9.01 7.93 -11.27
C ASN A 168 -7.76 8.49 -11.98
N THR A 169 -6.72 8.81 -11.21
CA THR A 169 -5.46 9.37 -11.73
C THR A 169 -4.32 8.36 -11.64
N ILE A 170 -3.48 8.30 -12.67
CA ILE A 170 -2.26 7.49 -12.68
C ILE A 170 -1.06 8.43 -12.82
N TYR A 171 -0.13 8.35 -11.87
CA TYR A 171 1.18 8.97 -11.98
C TYR A 171 2.27 7.91 -12.10
N TRP A 172 3.27 8.20 -12.91
CA TRP A 172 4.48 7.39 -13.06
C TRP A 172 5.57 8.05 -12.23
N VAL A 173 6.18 7.29 -11.32
CA VAL A 173 7.18 7.83 -10.40
C VAL A 173 8.42 6.97 -10.37
N ASP A 174 9.55 7.63 -10.15
CA ASP A 174 10.79 6.93 -9.90
C ASP A 174 10.88 6.51 -8.43
N ASN A 175 10.95 5.21 -8.17
CA ASN A 175 11.25 4.71 -6.82
C ASN A 175 12.76 4.51 -6.61
N PRO A 176 13.24 4.51 -5.35
CA PRO A 176 14.65 4.21 -5.07
C PRO A 176 15.03 2.84 -5.62
N LYS A 177 16.21 2.77 -6.24
CA LYS A 177 16.78 1.49 -6.67
C LYS A 177 17.26 0.75 -5.43
N ASN A 178 17.05 -0.56 -5.41
CA ASN A 178 17.46 -1.44 -4.31
C ASN A 178 18.87 -1.06 -3.81
N GLY A 179 18.96 -0.57 -2.57
CA GLY A 179 20.24 -0.26 -1.90
C GLY A 179 20.92 1.07 -2.30
N GLN A 180 20.25 2.00 -2.99
CA GLN A 180 20.81 3.34 -3.25
C GLN A 180 19.80 4.45 -2.94
N PRO A 181 20.05 5.31 -1.92
CA PRO A 181 19.21 6.46 -1.68
C PRO A 181 19.26 7.42 -2.88
N LYS A 182 18.10 7.80 -3.40
CA LYS A 182 18.01 8.84 -4.43
C LYS A 182 18.38 10.20 -3.83
N LYS A 183 19.17 10.99 -4.56
CA LYS A 183 19.24 12.45 -4.35
C LYS A 183 17.88 13.03 -4.71
N ILE A 184 17.25 13.74 -3.77
CA ILE A 184 15.97 14.41 -4.00
C ILE A 184 16.21 15.53 -5.01
N ALA A 185 15.70 15.38 -6.23
CA ALA A 185 15.50 16.49 -7.16
C ALA A 185 14.05 16.95 -6.99
N LYS A 186 13.84 18.24 -6.71
CA LYS A 186 12.51 18.82 -6.58
C LYS A 186 11.76 18.67 -7.92
N PRO A 187 10.50 18.22 -7.94
CA PRO A 187 9.69 18.32 -9.14
C PRO A 187 9.37 19.79 -9.42
N VAL A 188 9.70 20.24 -10.63
CA VAL A 188 9.13 21.46 -11.21
C VAL A 188 7.80 21.04 -11.82
N ILE A 189 6.69 21.39 -11.18
CA ILE A 189 5.36 21.26 -11.78
C ILE A 189 5.11 22.54 -12.56
N GLU A 190 5.38 22.53 -13.87
CA GLU A 190 4.74 23.48 -14.78
C GLU A 190 3.32 22.98 -15.04
N LYS A 191 2.34 23.76 -14.61
CA LYS A 191 0.95 23.60 -15.07
C LYS A 191 0.93 23.97 -16.55
N ASN A 192 0.76 22.98 -17.42
CA ASN A 192 0.24 23.22 -18.75
C ASN A 192 -1.15 22.61 -18.84
N ASP A 193 -2.10 23.50 -19.13
CA ASP A 193 -3.49 23.18 -19.44
C ASP A 193 -3.54 22.16 -20.57
N LEU A 194 -4.15 21.01 -20.29
CA LEU A 194 -4.58 20.05 -21.31
C LEU A 194 -5.97 19.54 -20.89
N PHE A 195 -7.02 20.19 -21.37
CA PHE A 195 -7.85 19.71 -22.49
C PHE A 195 -9.15 20.55 -22.54
N ASP A 196 -9.17 21.57 -23.40
CA ASP A 196 -10.35 21.85 -24.21
C ASP A 196 -10.31 20.83 -25.36
N LEU A 197 -11.17 19.81 -25.31
CA LEU A 197 -11.66 19.00 -26.45
C LEU A 197 -12.91 18.22 -26.02
#